data_AF-A0A0A9ZBL9-F1
#
_entry.id   AF-A0A0A9ZBL9-F1
#
_cell.length_a   1.000
_cell.length_b   1.000
_cell.length_c   1.000
_cell.angle_alpha   90.00
_cell.angle_beta   90.00
_cell.angle_gamma   90.00
#
_symmetry.space_group_name_H-M   'P 1'
#
loop_
_entity.id
_entity.type
_entity.pdbx_description
1 polymer ?
#
loop_
_entity_poly.entity_id
_entity_poly.type
_entity_poly.pdbx_seq_one_letter_code
_entity_poly.pdbx_strand_id
1 'polypeptide(L)'
;MSTLQVDCTNLHSNPSCPHGPMVKFIKSIQGNPQEYFACTACRNPKDCPFSLKCGEKFSAVKIRALSDAKRQMAPKLSHVEASELLFKFKKLSVRKRDFCRSCFVFVFPDSANLHSGHNIVHKVTDDMLTHPSQFVLAKTNDKVEAQYWFNDETKQFILSLVEQLESSSVLCIGTPTVYEMVRSTGIRC
;
A
#
# COMPACT_ATOMS: atom_id res chain seq x y z
N MET A 1 9.89 32.78 9.92
CA MET A 1 9.11 31.55 9.66
C MET A 1 9.82 30.77 8.57
N SER A 2 10.04 29.46 8.73
CA SER A 2 10.62 28.65 7.65
C SER A 2 9.53 28.27 6.66
N THR A 3 9.55 28.86 5.47
CA THR A 3 8.64 28.46 4.38
C THR A 3 9.18 27.19 3.73
N LEU A 4 8.31 26.20 3.56
CA LEU A 4 8.58 24.99 2.79
C LEU A 4 7.79 25.06 1.49
N GLN A 5 8.49 25.05 0.37
CA GLN A 5 7.90 24.94 -0.96
C GLN A 5 8.20 23.54 -1.52
N VAL A 6 7.26 23.03 -2.31
CA VAL A 6 7.35 21.71 -2.94
C VAL A 6 7.25 21.92 -4.45
N ASP A 7 8.24 21.43 -5.18
CA ASP A 7 8.30 21.51 -6.64
C ASP A 7 8.02 20.13 -7.23
N CYS A 8 6.84 20.01 -7.84
CA CYS A 8 6.36 18.80 -8.52
C CYS A 8 6.53 18.87 -10.04
N THR A 9 7.29 19.84 -10.57
CA THR A 9 7.59 19.86 -11.99
C THR A 9 8.55 18.71 -12.34
N ASN A 10 8.38 18.09 -13.52
CA ASN A 10 9.28 17.06 -14.06
C ASN A 10 9.57 15.85 -13.14
N LEU A 11 8.58 15.38 -12.37
CA LEU A 11 8.73 14.24 -11.45
C LEU A 11 9.40 13.00 -12.05
N HIS A 12 9.17 12.72 -13.33
CA HIS A 12 9.75 11.57 -14.05
C HIS A 12 11.29 11.65 -14.16
N SER A 13 11.85 12.85 -14.09
CA SER A 13 13.30 13.09 -14.13
C SER A 13 13.95 13.11 -12.74
N ASN A 14 13.15 13.10 -11.67
CA ASN A 14 13.67 13.18 -10.32
C ASN A 14 14.34 11.87 -9.89
N PRO A 15 15.36 11.95 -9.01
CA PRO A 15 15.92 10.77 -8.37
C PRO A 15 14.81 10.00 -7.63
N SER A 16 14.91 8.68 -7.63
CA SER A 16 13.91 7.81 -7.00
C SER A 16 14.42 7.18 -5.72
N CYS A 17 13.52 7.01 -4.75
CA CYS A 17 13.72 6.14 -3.59
C CYS A 17 13.05 4.77 -3.87
N PRO A 18 13.03 3.83 -2.91
CA PRO A 18 12.30 2.56 -3.06
C PRO A 18 10.79 2.73 -3.28
N HIS A 19 10.22 3.86 -2.86
CA HIS A 19 8.79 4.17 -2.99
C HIS A 19 8.42 4.90 -4.29
N GLY A 20 9.37 5.08 -5.22
CA GLY A 20 9.16 5.80 -6.48
C GLY A 20 9.89 7.14 -6.56
N PRO A 21 9.52 8.01 -7.51
CA PRO A 21 10.14 9.32 -7.71
C PRO A 21 10.06 10.18 -6.45
N MET A 22 11.18 10.76 -6.04
CA MET A 22 11.21 11.74 -4.96
C MET A 22 10.74 13.10 -5.47
N VAL A 23 10.32 13.96 -4.54
CA VAL A 23 9.90 15.33 -4.85
C VAL A 23 10.96 16.31 -4.35
N LYS A 24 11.12 17.42 -5.08
CA LYS A 24 12.02 18.50 -4.71
C LYS A 24 11.35 19.38 -3.66
N PHE A 25 12.02 19.52 -2.53
CA PHE A 25 11.65 20.41 -1.44
C PHE A 25 12.60 21.60 -1.42
N ILE A 26 12.06 22.79 -1.23
CA ILE A 26 12.80 24.05 -1.11
C ILE A 26 12.48 24.61 0.27
N LYS A 27 13.47 24.61 1.17
CA LYS A 27 13.33 25.06 2.55
C LYS A 27 14.18 26.30 2.78
N SER A 28 13.57 27.42 3.13
CA SER A 28 14.31 28.65 3.45
C SER A 28 14.74 28.66 4.91
N ILE A 29 16.05 28.64 5.15
CA ILE A 29 16.65 28.74 6.49
C ILE A 29 17.47 30.03 6.53
N GLN A 30 17.07 30.98 7.38
CA GLN A 30 17.74 32.29 7.51
C GLN A 30 17.92 33.03 6.16
N GLY A 31 16.94 32.91 5.26
CA GLY A 31 16.98 33.53 3.92
C GLY A 31 17.71 32.71 2.85
N ASN A 32 18.42 31.64 3.21
CA ASN A 32 19.09 30.76 2.26
C ASN A 32 18.18 29.59 1.85
N PRO A 33 17.86 29.42 0.56
CA PRO A 33 17.09 28.29 0.08
C PRO A 33 17.95 27.02 0.10
N GLN A 34 17.47 25.98 0.78
CA GLN A 34 18.02 24.63 0.71
C GLN A 34 17.11 23.77 -0.14
N GLU A 35 17.65 23.25 -1.24
CA GLU A 35 16.92 22.40 -2.17
C GLU A 35 17.37 20.95 -2.05
N TYR A 36 16.42 20.05 -1.88
CA TYR A 36 16.70 18.62 -1.76
C TYR A 36 15.53 17.75 -2.24
N PHE A 37 15.85 16.57 -2.73
CA PHE A 37 14.89 15.52 -3.04
C PHE A 37 14.68 14.61 -1.85
N ALA A 38 13.42 14.30 -1.54
CA ALA A 38 13.04 13.36 -0.49
C ALA A 38 11.80 12.55 -0.85
N CYS A 39 11.58 11.46 -0.11
CA CYS A 39 10.45 10.56 -0.28
C CYS A 39 9.10 11.26 -0.04
N THR A 40 8.10 10.91 -0.84
CA THR A 40 6.71 11.37 -0.70
C THR A 40 5.82 10.39 0.06
N ALA A 41 6.16 9.10 0.03
CA ALA A 41 5.39 8.04 0.69
C ALA A 41 5.73 7.87 2.18
N CYS A 42 6.89 8.36 2.62
CA CYS A 42 7.33 8.26 4.01
C CYS A 42 7.66 9.63 4.57
N ARG A 43 7.03 10.00 5.69
CA ARG A 43 7.22 11.32 6.31
C ARG A 43 8.52 11.43 7.11
N ASN A 44 9.04 10.31 7.63
CA ASN A 44 10.21 10.29 8.49
C ASN A 44 11.43 9.71 7.77
N PRO A 45 12.62 10.33 7.89
CA PRO A 45 13.87 9.75 7.39
C PRO A 45 14.21 8.36 7.95
N LYS A 46 13.65 7.99 9.11
CA LYS A 46 13.79 6.63 9.68
C LYS A 46 13.06 5.57 8.86
N ASP A 47 11.94 5.94 8.23
CA ASP A 47 11.13 5.03 7.42
C ASP A 47 11.64 4.98 5.96
N CYS A 48 12.24 6.09 5.47
CA CYS A 48 12.95 6.14 4.20
C CYS A 48 14.19 7.05 4.29
N PRO A 49 15.42 6.50 4.38
CA PRO A 49 16.65 7.29 4.57
C PRO A 49 17.20 7.93 3.28
N PHE A 50 16.46 7.79 2.17
CA PHE A 50 16.88 8.29 0.86
C PHE A 50 16.44 9.74 0.70
N SER A 51 17.43 10.63 0.78
CA SER A 51 17.34 12.04 0.43
C SER A 51 18.64 12.47 -0.25
N LEU A 52 18.55 13.49 -1.10
CA LEU A 52 19.65 13.98 -1.95
C LEU A 52 19.55 15.50 -2.11
N LYS A 53 20.61 16.26 -1.82
CA LYS A 53 20.59 17.70 -2.13
C LYS A 53 20.66 17.92 -3.63
N CYS A 54 20.08 19.02 -4.11
CA CYS A 54 20.15 19.34 -5.54
C CYS A 54 21.61 19.52 -5.99
N GLY A 55 21.97 18.93 -7.13
CA GLY A 55 23.34 18.92 -7.66
C GLY A 55 24.25 17.81 -7.12
N GLU A 56 23.86 17.13 -6.04
CA GLU A 56 24.62 15.99 -5.51
C GLU A 56 24.28 14.67 -6.23
N LYS A 57 25.15 13.68 -6.07
CA LYS A 57 24.92 12.28 -6.48
C LYS A 57 24.98 11.37 -5.26
N PHE A 58 24.23 10.28 -5.29
CA PHE A 58 24.37 9.25 -4.26
C PHE A 58 25.79 8.64 -4.28
N SER A 59 26.34 8.39 -3.09
CA SER A 59 27.57 7.60 -2.97
C SER A 59 27.34 6.16 -3.44
N ALA A 60 28.40 5.45 -3.82
CA ALA A 60 28.30 4.06 -4.25
C ALA A 60 27.63 3.15 -3.19
N VAL A 61 27.90 3.40 -1.91
CA VAL A 61 27.26 2.69 -0.79
C VAL A 61 25.75 2.95 -0.75
N LYS A 62 25.33 4.21 -0.91
CA LYS A 62 23.91 4.59 -0.89
C LYS A 62 23.16 4.09 -2.14
N ILE A 63 23.84 3.98 -3.29
CA ILE A 63 23.30 3.34 -4.50
C ILE A 63 23.04 1.84 -4.25
N ARG A 64 23.98 1.12 -3.63
CA ARG A 64 23.79 -0.30 -3.28
C ARG A 64 22.62 -0.47 -2.31
N ALA A 65 22.59 0.31 -1.23
CA ALA A 65 21.49 0.29 -0.26
C ALA A 65 20.13 0.59 -0.91
N LEU A 66 20.08 1.54 -1.87
CA LEU A 66 18.87 1.84 -2.65
C LEU A 66 18.42 0.64 -3.49
N SER A 67 19.35 -0.02 -4.19
CA SER A 67 19.04 -1.21 -4.99
C SER A 67 18.52 -2.35 -4.12
N ASP A 68 19.13 -2.59 -2.96
CA ASP A 68 18.71 -3.63 -2.04
C ASP A 68 17.32 -3.33 -1.46
N ALA A 69 17.07 -2.10 -1.03
CA ALA A 69 15.76 -1.68 -0.53
C ALA A 69 14.67 -1.80 -1.62
N LYS A 70 14.97 -1.39 -2.86
CA LYS A 70 14.05 -1.58 -4.01
C LYS A 70 13.72 -3.06 -4.22
N ARG A 71 14.72 -3.94 -4.15
CA ARG A 71 14.52 -5.38 -4.30
C ARG A 71 13.69 -5.98 -3.17
N GLN A 72 13.90 -5.53 -1.92
CA GLN A 72 13.13 -5.99 -0.77
C GLN A 72 11.67 -5.54 -0.81
N MET A 73 11.41 -4.33 -1.31
CA MET A 73 10.07 -3.78 -1.46
C MET A 73 9.33 -4.28 -2.69
N ALA A 74 10.03 -4.83 -3.68
CA ALA A 74 9.41 -5.38 -4.87
C ALA A 74 8.39 -6.47 -4.48
N PRO A 75 7.19 -6.47 -5.09
CA PRO A 75 6.24 -7.55 -4.88
C PRO A 75 6.90 -8.91 -5.13
N LYS A 76 6.77 -9.83 -4.18
CA LYS A 76 7.30 -11.20 -4.31
C LYS A 76 6.55 -12.02 -5.36
N LEU A 77 5.34 -11.58 -5.71
CA LEU A 77 4.45 -12.21 -6.67
C LEU A 77 4.04 -11.16 -7.70
N SER A 78 4.05 -11.55 -8.97
CA SER A 78 3.37 -10.81 -10.02
C SER A 78 1.85 -10.87 -9.83
N HIS A 79 1.13 -9.96 -10.50
CA HIS A 79 -0.33 -9.95 -10.47
C HIS A 79 -0.93 -11.25 -11.04
N VAL A 80 -0.28 -11.84 -12.06
CA VAL A 80 -0.71 -13.11 -12.67
C VAL A 80 -0.59 -14.25 -11.67
N GLU A 81 0.57 -14.38 -11.01
CA GLU A 81 0.78 -15.40 -9.98
C GLU A 81 -0.17 -15.25 -8.79
N ALA A 82 -0.41 -14.01 -8.34
CA ALA A 82 -1.36 -13.73 -7.26
C ALA A 82 -2.79 -14.15 -7.65
N SER A 83 -3.21 -13.88 -8.89
CA SER A 83 -4.50 -14.28 -9.43
C SER A 83 -4.64 -15.80 -9.51
N GLU A 84 -3.61 -16.49 -9.99
CA GLU A 84 -3.60 -17.96 -10.05
C GLU A 84 -3.65 -18.61 -8.66
N LEU A 85 -2.91 -18.05 -7.69
CA LEU A 85 -2.95 -18.50 -6.31
C LEU A 85 -4.33 -18.31 -5.69
N LEU A 86 -4.97 -17.15 -5.91
CA LEU A 86 -6.34 -16.91 -5.47
C LEU A 86 -7.32 -17.91 -6.10
N PHE A 87 -7.19 -18.18 -7.40
CA PHE A 87 -8.03 -19.16 -8.09
C PHE A 87 -7.86 -20.58 -7.51
N LYS A 88 -6.62 -21.01 -7.28
CA LYS A 88 -6.31 -22.30 -6.62
C LYS A 88 -6.90 -22.33 -5.21
N PHE A 89 -6.75 -21.25 -4.44
CA PHE A 89 -7.28 -21.13 -3.08
C PHE A 89 -8.82 -21.23 -3.04
N LYS A 90 -9.51 -20.56 -3.98
CA LYS A 90 -10.98 -20.64 -4.11
C LYS A 90 -11.50 -22.03 -4.48
N LYS A 91 -10.69 -22.89 -5.11
CA LYS A 91 -11.08 -24.29 -5.39
C LYS A 91 -11.08 -25.18 -4.16
N LEU A 92 -10.35 -24.81 -3.10
CA LEU A 92 -10.36 -25.55 -1.85
C LEU A 92 -11.72 -25.43 -1.17
N SER A 93 -12.11 -26.44 -0.39
CA SER A 93 -13.25 -26.31 0.51
C SER A 93 -12.90 -25.30 1.61
N VAL A 94 -13.90 -24.58 2.12
CA VAL A 94 -13.71 -23.55 3.17
C VAL A 94 -12.92 -24.09 4.36
N ARG A 95 -13.11 -25.36 4.75
CA ARG A 95 -12.37 -26.00 5.86
C ARG A 95 -10.85 -26.09 5.66
N LYS A 96 -10.36 -25.92 4.43
CA LYS A 96 -8.95 -25.97 4.04
C LYS A 96 -8.41 -24.61 3.59
N ARG A 97 -9.20 -23.53 3.73
CA ARG A 97 -8.83 -22.18 3.33
C ARG A 97 -8.37 -21.40 4.54
N ASP A 98 -7.06 -21.35 4.74
CA ASP A 98 -6.46 -20.62 5.85
C ASP A 98 -5.61 -19.46 5.32
N PHE A 99 -5.49 -18.39 6.10
CA PHE A 99 -4.67 -17.22 5.77
C PHE A 99 -3.75 -16.86 6.93
N CYS A 100 -2.46 -16.72 6.65
CA CYS A 100 -1.47 -16.32 7.65
C CYS A 100 -1.32 -14.80 7.67
N ARG A 101 -1.76 -14.15 8.75
CA ARG A 101 -1.59 -12.70 8.95
C ARG A 101 -0.12 -12.32 9.17
N SER A 102 0.66 -13.19 9.82
CA SER A 102 2.08 -12.94 10.08
C SER A 102 2.91 -12.91 8.79
N CYS A 103 2.61 -13.81 7.86
CA CYS A 103 3.32 -13.92 6.58
C CYS A 103 2.64 -13.16 5.45
N PHE A 104 1.36 -12.79 5.64
CA PHE A 104 0.49 -12.18 4.65
C PHE A 104 0.30 -13.04 3.39
N VAL A 105 -0.01 -14.33 3.57
CA VAL A 105 -0.18 -15.30 2.47
C VAL A 105 -1.33 -16.27 2.72
N PHE A 106 -1.89 -16.81 1.62
CA PHE A 106 -2.76 -17.99 1.68
C PHE A 106 -1.97 -19.20 2.16
N VAL A 107 -2.57 -19.99 3.04
CA VAL A 107 -2.00 -21.24 3.57
C VAL A 107 -2.70 -22.40 2.89
N PHE A 108 -1.93 -23.18 2.13
CA PHE A 108 -2.39 -24.40 1.49
C PHE A 108 -2.14 -25.60 2.41
N PRO A 109 -2.91 -26.70 2.29
CA PRO A 109 -2.75 -27.88 3.14
C PRO A 109 -1.31 -28.41 3.18
N ASP A 110 -0.62 -28.40 2.04
CA ASP A 110 0.74 -28.95 1.90
C ASP A 110 1.81 -28.10 2.59
N SER A 111 1.51 -26.83 2.90
CA SER A 111 2.43 -25.90 3.54
C SER A 111 2.00 -25.51 4.95
N ALA A 112 0.94 -26.09 5.50
CA ALA A 112 0.35 -25.69 6.78
C ALA A 112 1.35 -25.81 7.95
N ASN A 113 2.23 -26.81 7.93
CA ASN A 113 3.26 -27.01 8.95
C ASN A 113 4.25 -25.84 9.04
N LEU A 114 4.57 -25.18 7.93
CA LEU A 114 5.47 -24.01 7.89
C LEU A 114 4.88 -22.77 8.60
N HIS A 115 3.58 -22.81 8.92
CA HIS A 115 2.89 -21.72 9.61
C HIS A 115 2.53 -22.05 11.07
N SER A 116 3.18 -23.07 11.64
CA SER A 116 3.00 -23.44 13.04
C SER A 116 3.44 -22.29 13.96
N GLY A 117 2.56 -21.86 14.87
CA GLY A 117 2.84 -20.73 15.78
C GLY A 117 2.64 -19.34 15.17
N HIS A 118 2.20 -19.23 13.92
CA HIS A 118 1.82 -17.95 13.32
C HIS A 118 0.37 -17.55 13.64
N ASN A 119 0.02 -16.29 13.35
CA ASN A 119 -1.35 -15.81 13.47
C ASN A 119 -2.17 -16.21 12.22
N ILE A 120 -3.01 -17.24 12.37
CA ILE A 120 -3.79 -17.84 11.29
C ILE A 120 -5.26 -17.48 11.41
N VAL A 121 -5.86 -17.08 10.30
CA VAL A 121 -7.30 -17.01 10.10
C VAL A 121 -7.73 -18.29 9.42
N HIS A 122 -8.52 -19.09 10.13
CA HIS A 122 -9.03 -20.34 9.60
C HIS A 122 -10.35 -20.14 8.86
N LYS A 123 -10.64 -21.02 7.91
CA LYS A 123 -11.95 -21.11 7.24
C LYS A 123 -12.37 -19.82 6.53
N VAL A 124 -11.46 -19.23 5.76
CA VAL A 124 -11.72 -18.04 4.95
C VAL A 124 -12.84 -18.31 3.94
N THR A 125 -13.95 -17.61 4.09
CA THR A 125 -15.15 -17.76 3.24
C THR A 125 -15.01 -16.98 1.94
N ASP A 126 -15.92 -17.23 0.98
CA ASP A 126 -15.96 -16.41 -0.24
C ASP A 126 -16.33 -14.95 0.06
N ASP A 127 -17.20 -14.69 1.05
CA ASP A 127 -17.53 -13.34 1.51
C ASP A 127 -16.30 -12.60 2.07
N MET A 128 -15.49 -13.28 2.88
CA MET A 128 -14.23 -12.73 3.36
C MET A 128 -13.30 -12.39 2.19
N LEU A 129 -13.21 -13.26 1.17
CA LEU A 129 -12.38 -12.99 -0.01
C LEU A 129 -12.86 -11.78 -0.84
N THR A 130 -14.15 -11.46 -0.80
CA THR A 130 -14.69 -10.22 -1.39
C THR A 130 -14.57 -9.01 -0.47
N HIS A 131 -14.39 -9.24 0.84
CA HIS A 131 -14.17 -8.22 1.87
C HIS A 131 -12.86 -8.46 2.66
N PRO A 132 -11.67 -8.37 2.03
CA PRO A 132 -10.41 -8.70 2.67
C PRO A 132 -10.15 -7.96 3.99
N SER A 133 -10.69 -6.75 4.15
CA SER A 133 -10.60 -5.99 5.41
C SER A 133 -11.15 -6.72 6.64
N GLN A 134 -12.00 -7.74 6.49
CA GLN A 134 -12.50 -8.56 7.60
C GLN A 134 -11.40 -9.44 8.22
N PHE A 135 -10.35 -9.79 7.48
CA PHE A 135 -9.31 -10.70 7.96
C PHE A 135 -7.87 -10.25 7.73
N VAL A 136 -7.67 -9.26 6.87
CA VAL A 136 -6.41 -8.51 6.73
C VAL A 136 -6.37 -7.42 7.79
N LEU A 137 -5.29 -7.39 8.57
CA LEU A 137 -5.09 -6.37 9.57
C LEU A 137 -4.64 -5.05 8.95
N ALA A 138 -5.09 -4.03 9.64
CA ALA A 138 -4.74 -2.66 9.45
C ALA A 138 -3.26 -2.32 9.56
N LYS A 139 -2.71 -1.64 8.55
CA LYS A 139 -1.40 -0.99 8.67
C LYS A 139 -1.56 0.45 9.17
N THR A 140 -1.69 0.62 10.48
CA THR A 140 -2.00 1.92 11.12
C THR A 140 -0.79 2.82 11.41
N ASN A 141 0.38 2.55 10.82
CA ASN A 141 1.55 3.40 11.07
C ASN A 141 1.38 4.76 10.38
N ASP A 142 1.08 5.81 11.16
CA ASP A 142 0.83 7.18 10.71
C ASP A 142 1.94 7.82 9.86
N LYS A 143 3.15 7.27 9.91
CA LYS A 143 4.31 7.81 9.20
C LYS A 143 4.47 7.24 7.79
N VAL A 144 3.76 6.14 7.51
CA VAL A 144 3.90 5.37 6.28
C VAL A 144 2.52 5.10 5.68
N GLU A 145 1.84 4.02 6.09
CA GLU A 145 0.57 3.62 5.48
C GLU A 145 -0.62 4.42 5.99
N ALA A 146 -0.66 4.75 7.30
CA ALA A 146 -1.76 5.46 7.96
C ALA A 146 -3.15 4.93 7.53
N GLN A 147 -3.26 3.61 7.38
CA GLN A 147 -4.49 3.00 6.90
C GLN A 147 -5.51 3.04 8.03
N TYR A 148 -6.71 3.55 7.74
CA TYR A 148 -7.83 3.65 8.66
C TYR A 148 -9.13 3.25 7.94
N TRP A 149 -9.94 2.43 8.59
CA TRP A 149 -11.17 1.86 8.04
C TRP A 149 -12.28 2.84 8.33
N PHE A 150 -13.11 3.10 7.32
CA PHE A 150 -14.39 3.73 7.55
C PHE A 150 -15.27 2.79 8.39
N ASN A 151 -15.99 3.36 9.36
CA ASN A 151 -17.05 2.64 10.05
C ASN A 151 -18.22 2.33 9.09
N ASP A 152 -19.11 1.45 9.53
CA ASP A 152 -20.21 0.97 8.69
C ASP A 152 -21.18 2.10 8.31
N GLU A 153 -21.46 3.03 9.21
CA GLU A 153 -22.34 4.17 8.94
C GLU A 153 -21.78 5.07 7.83
N THR A 154 -20.49 5.40 7.89
CA THR A 154 -19.85 6.25 6.87
C THR A 154 -19.76 5.54 5.53
N LYS A 155 -19.49 4.23 5.55
CA LYS A 155 -19.51 3.39 4.35
C LYS A 155 -20.89 3.45 3.67
N GLN A 156 -21.96 3.13 4.41
CA GLN A 156 -23.32 3.16 3.87
C GLN A 156 -23.72 4.53 3.34
N PHE A 157 -23.33 5.60 4.04
CA PHE A 157 -23.53 6.96 3.54
C PHE A 157 -22.83 7.20 2.20
N ILE A 158 -21.55 6.85 2.07
CA ILE A 158 -20.80 7.00 0.80
C ILE A 158 -21.47 6.20 -0.33
N LEU A 159 -21.87 4.96 -0.06
CA LEU A 159 -22.55 4.13 -1.06
C LEU A 159 -23.86 4.77 -1.52
N SER A 160 -24.69 5.26 -0.59
CA SER A 160 -25.95 5.93 -0.92
C SER A 160 -25.74 7.15 -1.82
N LEU A 161 -24.66 7.91 -1.62
CA LEU A 161 -24.32 9.05 -2.49
C LEU A 161 -23.92 8.59 -3.89
N VAL A 162 -23.10 7.53 -3.99
CA VAL A 162 -22.71 6.97 -5.30
C VAL A 162 -23.94 6.51 -6.09
N GLU A 163 -24.89 5.84 -5.43
CA GLU A 163 -26.13 5.37 -6.03
C GLU A 163 -27.06 6.53 -6.44
N GLN A 164 -27.24 7.53 -5.57
CA GLN A 164 -28.05 8.72 -5.86
C GLN A 164 -27.51 9.56 -7.01
N LEU A 165 -26.19 9.59 -7.17
CA LEU A 165 -25.52 10.27 -8.29
C LEU A 165 -25.54 9.43 -9.58
N GLU A 166 -26.16 8.25 -9.56
CA GLU A 166 -26.27 7.32 -10.70
C GLU A 166 -24.92 7.03 -11.37
N SER A 167 -23.87 6.92 -10.54
CA SER A 167 -22.50 6.76 -11.03
C SER A 167 -22.30 5.39 -11.67
N SER A 168 -21.91 5.38 -12.96
CA SER A 168 -21.63 4.13 -13.69
C SER A 168 -20.30 3.47 -13.29
N SER A 169 -19.38 4.23 -12.71
CA SER A 169 -18.13 3.70 -12.14
C SER A 169 -17.52 4.58 -11.06
N VAL A 170 -16.75 3.96 -10.15
CA VAL A 170 -16.10 4.63 -9.03
C VAL A 170 -14.61 4.29 -8.99
N LEU A 171 -13.74 5.30 -9.04
CA LEU A 171 -12.31 5.11 -8.87
C LEU A 171 -11.93 5.23 -7.39
N CYS A 172 -11.60 4.12 -6.74
CA CYS A 172 -11.19 4.09 -5.33
C CYS A 172 -9.67 4.24 -5.18
N ILE A 173 -9.21 5.41 -4.72
CA ILE A 173 -7.79 5.66 -4.42
C ILE A 173 -7.59 5.67 -2.90
N GLY A 174 -6.92 4.64 -2.36
CA GLY A 174 -6.62 4.56 -0.92
C GLY A 174 -7.82 4.27 -0.02
N THR A 175 -8.92 3.74 -0.56
CA THR A 175 -10.17 3.49 0.18
C THR A 175 -10.64 2.02 0.08
N PRO A 176 -9.85 1.05 0.56
CA PRO A 176 -10.10 -0.38 0.32
C PRO A 176 -11.46 -0.85 0.83
N THR A 177 -11.91 -0.41 2.01
CA THR A 177 -13.21 -0.83 2.56
C THR A 177 -14.41 -0.25 1.80
N VAL A 178 -14.24 0.93 1.18
CA VAL A 178 -15.26 1.51 0.30
C VAL A 178 -15.30 0.72 -1.01
N TYR A 179 -14.13 0.40 -1.57
CA TYR A 179 -14.03 -0.46 -2.76
C TYR A 179 -14.73 -1.81 -2.56
N GLU A 180 -14.49 -2.47 -1.42
CA GLU A 180 -15.12 -3.76 -1.09
C GLU A 180 -16.66 -3.66 -1.12
N MET A 181 -17.23 -2.63 -0.47
CA MET A 181 -18.66 -2.39 -0.44
C MET A 181 -19.23 -2.01 -1.81
N VAL A 182 -18.64 -1.04 -2.52
CA VAL A 182 -19.16 -0.58 -3.83
C VAL A 182 -19.11 -1.71 -4.85
N ARG A 183 -18.05 -2.52 -4.83
CA ARG A 183 -17.95 -3.70 -5.71
C ARG A 183 -19.04 -4.74 -5.41
N SER A 184 -19.47 -4.86 -4.17
CA SER A 184 -20.52 -5.82 -3.78
C SER A 184 -21.90 -5.46 -4.35
N THR A 185 -22.13 -4.20 -4.74
CA THR A 185 -23.39 -3.74 -5.35
C THR A 185 -23.42 -3.84 -6.87
N GLY A 186 -22.32 -4.31 -7.49
CA GLY A 186 -22.22 -4.46 -8.95
C GLY A 186 -21.79 -3.19 -9.69
N ILE A 187 -21.55 -2.09 -8.99
CA ILE A 187 -20.99 -0.86 -9.58
C ILE A 187 -19.53 -1.12 -10.00
N ARG A 188 -19.17 -0.68 -11.21
CA ARG A 188 -17.82 -0.88 -11.74
C ARG A 188 -16.81 -0.05 -10.94
N CYS A 189 -15.76 -0.69 -10.47
CA CYS A 189 -14.63 -0.05 -9.77
C CYS A 189 -13.31 -0.31 -10.51
#